data_AF-A0A2V9N6E6-F1
#
_entry.id   AF-A0A2V9N6E6-F1
#
_cell.length_a   1.000
_cell.length_b   1.000
_cell.length_c   1.000
_cell.angle_alpha   90.00
_cell.angle_beta   90.00
_cell.angle_gamma   90.00
#
_symmetry.space_group_name_H-M   'P 1'
#
loop_
_entity.id
_entity.type
_entity.pdbx_description
1 polymer ?
#
loop_
_entity_poly.entity_id
_entity_poly.type
_entity_poly.pdbx_seq_one_letter_code
_entity_poly.pdbx_strand_id
1 'polypeptide(L)'
;MIQIPSPRRNLWLLIVMISAVLTTSLPAQENQPKTPPAPGPMLADGMIKLDTPEFNVMLVRSSQTIAALKPKVAPDFDFTPGDLLVARSQNGYFHLGDITLRLRSGNSEEWKNYSTSTSRTPVKVLPTSAAVLAAADLSPTLPADI
;
A
#
# COMPACT_ATOMS: atom_id res chain seq x y z
N MET A 1 -46.17 -65.80 -7.87
CA MET A 1 -44.93 -65.78 -8.66
C MET A 1 -45.18 -64.88 -9.87
N ILE A 2 -44.19 -64.08 -10.31
CA ILE A 2 -44.14 -63.27 -11.55
C ILE A 2 -44.83 -61.88 -11.44
N GLN A 3 -44.28 -60.70 -11.77
CA GLN A 3 -42.94 -60.18 -12.10
C GLN A 3 -43.03 -58.63 -12.10
N ILE A 4 -42.17 -57.90 -11.38
CA ILE A 4 -42.12 -56.42 -11.40
C ILE A 4 -40.91 -56.00 -12.25
N PRO A 5 -41.07 -55.20 -13.34
CA PRO A 5 -39.93 -54.72 -14.12
C PRO A 5 -39.21 -53.57 -13.40
N SER A 6 -37.88 -53.67 -13.30
CA SER A 6 -37.03 -52.64 -12.66
C SER A 6 -36.77 -51.44 -13.59
N PRO A 7 -36.83 -50.18 -13.11
CA PRO A 7 -36.63 -48.98 -13.92
C PRO A 7 -35.15 -48.55 -13.87
N ARG A 8 -34.24 -49.34 -14.46
CA ARG A 8 -32.79 -49.03 -14.41
C ARG A 8 -32.17 -48.54 -15.71
N ARG A 9 -32.95 -48.34 -16.79
CA ARG A 9 -32.38 -48.09 -18.13
C ARG A 9 -32.52 -46.67 -18.68
N ASN A 10 -33.20 -45.75 -17.98
CA ASN A 10 -33.40 -44.37 -18.48
C ASN A 10 -32.61 -43.30 -17.72
N LEU A 11 -31.90 -43.67 -16.64
CA LEU A 11 -31.19 -42.68 -15.80
C LEU A 11 -29.83 -42.26 -16.38
N TRP A 12 -29.18 -43.12 -17.16
CA TRP A 12 -27.85 -42.84 -17.72
C TRP A 12 -27.87 -41.94 -18.96
N LEU A 13 -28.97 -41.91 -19.71
CA LEU A 13 -29.08 -41.06 -20.91
C LEU A 13 -29.36 -39.59 -20.59
N LEU A 14 -29.87 -39.28 -19.39
CA LEU A 14 -30.11 -37.89 -18.97
C LEU A 14 -28.83 -37.18 -18.49
N ILE A 15 -27.83 -37.93 -18.03
CA ILE A 15 -26.61 -37.37 -17.42
C ILE A 15 -25.61 -36.86 -18.48
N VAL A 16 -25.56 -37.49 -19.65
CA VAL A 16 -24.61 -37.09 -20.72
C VAL A 16 -25.05 -35.82 -21.46
N MET A 17 -26.35 -35.52 -21.53
CA MET A 17 -26.86 -34.30 -22.19
C MET A 17 -26.70 -33.01 -21.36
N ILE A 18 -26.36 -33.11 -20.07
CA ILE A 18 -26.12 -31.94 -19.20
C ILE A 18 -24.65 -31.46 -19.28
N SER A 19 -23.74 -32.29 -19.79
CA SER A 19 -22.30 -31.97 -19.86
C SER A 19 -21.91 -31.05 -21.02
N ALA A 20 -22.79 -30.85 -22.00
CA ALA A 20 -22.44 -30.18 -23.27
C ALA A 20 -22.87 -28.70 -23.38
N VAL A 21 -23.49 -28.11 -22.34
CA VAL A 21 -23.97 -26.71 -22.37
C VAL A 21 -23.50 -25.92 -21.14
N LEU A 22 -22.21 -26.03 -20.80
CA LEU A 22 -21.56 -25.11 -19.87
C LEU A 22 -20.28 -24.54 -20.49
N THR A 23 -20.39 -23.97 -21.69
CA THR A 23 -19.49 -22.88 -22.08
C THR A 23 -19.97 -21.63 -21.35
N THR A 24 -19.62 -21.50 -20.07
CA THR A 24 -19.83 -20.26 -19.34
C THR A 24 -18.94 -19.20 -19.97
N SER A 25 -19.54 -18.29 -20.73
CA SER A 25 -18.97 -16.97 -20.94
C SER A 25 -18.71 -16.37 -19.56
N LEU A 26 -17.45 -16.34 -19.13
CA LEU A 26 -17.03 -15.51 -18.01
C LEU A 26 -17.36 -14.07 -18.42
N PRO A 27 -18.29 -13.34 -17.77
CA PRO A 27 -18.19 -11.90 -17.77
C PRO A 27 -16.75 -11.52 -17.44
N ALA A 28 -16.07 -10.89 -18.40
CA ALA A 28 -14.90 -10.08 -18.12
C ALA A 28 -15.30 -9.19 -16.94
N GLN A 29 -14.51 -9.19 -15.88
CA GLN A 29 -14.80 -8.40 -14.68
C GLN A 29 -14.97 -6.94 -15.12
N GLU A 30 -16.22 -6.50 -15.25
CA GLU A 30 -16.54 -5.11 -15.49
C GLU A 30 -15.92 -4.35 -14.33
N ASN A 31 -15.02 -3.40 -14.65
CA ASN A 31 -14.41 -2.55 -13.65
C ASN A 31 -15.55 -1.81 -12.94
N GLN A 32 -15.98 -2.32 -11.79
CA GLN A 32 -16.89 -1.56 -10.95
C GLN A 32 -16.26 -0.18 -10.73
N PRO A 33 -17.03 0.91 -10.83
CA PRO A 33 -16.51 2.24 -10.54
C PRO A 33 -15.94 2.23 -9.12
N LYS A 34 -14.62 2.17 -9.01
CA LYS A 34 -13.97 2.20 -7.70
C LYS A 34 -14.20 3.59 -7.14
N THR A 35 -14.84 3.66 -5.98
CA THR A 35 -14.95 4.91 -5.23
C THR A 35 -13.56 5.54 -5.11
N PRO A 36 -13.40 6.84 -5.42
CA PRO A 36 -12.11 7.49 -5.26
C PRO A 36 -11.56 7.29 -3.84
N PRO A 37 -10.26 7.02 -3.69
CA PRO A 37 -9.66 6.84 -2.38
C PRO A 37 -9.82 8.11 -1.55
N ALA A 38 -10.19 7.97 -0.28
CA ALA A 38 -10.17 9.07 0.67
C ALA A 38 -8.72 9.32 1.15
N PRO A 39 -8.29 10.58 1.30
CA PRO A 39 -7.00 10.90 1.89
C PRO A 39 -6.88 10.34 3.31
N GLY A 40 -5.75 9.68 3.58
CA GLY A 40 -5.37 9.19 4.89
C GLY A 40 -4.71 10.27 5.75
N PRO A 41 -4.52 9.96 7.05
CA PRO A 41 -4.10 10.95 8.04
C PRO A 41 -2.74 11.58 7.74
N MET A 42 -1.84 10.87 7.03
CA MET A 42 -0.51 11.43 6.73
C MET A 42 -0.58 12.68 5.83
N LEU A 43 -1.65 12.86 5.05
CA LEU A 43 -1.80 14.01 4.15
C LEU A 43 -2.46 15.22 4.82
N ALA A 44 -2.93 15.11 6.06
CA ALA A 44 -3.68 16.16 6.75
C ALA A 44 -2.87 17.47 6.90
N ASP A 45 -1.56 17.36 7.11
CA ASP A 45 -0.66 18.51 7.28
C ASP A 45 -0.11 19.06 5.95
N GLY A 46 -0.51 18.47 4.83
CA GLY A 46 -0.06 18.85 3.49
C GLY A 46 1.38 18.47 3.18
N MET A 47 2.05 19.28 2.34
CA MET A 47 3.34 18.95 1.72
C MET A 47 4.40 20.03 2.00
N ILE A 48 5.66 19.63 1.85
CA ILE A 48 6.83 20.51 1.80
C ILE A 48 7.42 20.38 0.39
N LYS A 49 7.57 21.49 -0.32
CA LYS A 49 8.25 21.53 -1.62
C LYS A 49 9.69 21.96 -1.43
N LEU A 50 10.61 21.24 -2.02
CA LEU A 50 12.04 21.46 -1.92
C LEU A 50 12.62 21.49 -3.34
N ASP A 51 13.48 22.46 -3.59
CA ASP A 51 14.18 22.60 -4.87
C ASP A 51 15.63 22.13 -4.71
N THR A 52 16.10 21.38 -5.69
CA THR A 52 17.49 20.95 -5.81
C THR A 52 17.98 21.23 -7.23
N PRO A 53 19.28 21.22 -7.52
CA PRO A 53 19.76 21.50 -8.88
C PRO A 53 19.11 20.62 -9.95
N GLU A 54 18.92 19.32 -9.68
CA GLU A 54 18.46 18.34 -10.68
C GLU A 54 17.01 17.85 -10.47
N PHE A 55 16.45 18.04 -9.27
CA PHE A 55 15.13 17.50 -8.90
C PHE A 55 14.22 18.53 -8.24
N ASN A 56 12.93 18.42 -8.53
CA ASN A 56 11.87 18.91 -7.67
C ASN A 56 11.49 17.80 -6.69
N VAL A 57 11.64 18.05 -5.38
CA VAL A 57 11.33 17.09 -4.33
C VAL A 57 10.12 17.57 -3.54
N MET A 58 9.18 16.68 -3.26
CA MET A 58 8.05 16.96 -2.38
C MET A 58 8.06 15.96 -1.24
N LEU A 59 7.99 16.44 0.00
CA LEU A 59 7.83 15.61 1.19
C LEU A 59 6.41 15.72 1.73
N VAL A 60 5.88 14.61 2.25
CA VAL A 60 4.70 14.65 3.12
C VAL A 60 5.09 15.33 4.43
N ARG A 61 4.38 16.39 4.83
CA ARG A 61 4.77 17.21 5.98
C ARG A 61 4.79 16.42 7.29
N SER A 62 3.80 15.55 7.49
CA SER A 62 3.64 14.77 8.73
C SER A 62 4.74 13.73 8.93
N SER A 63 5.36 13.19 7.88
CA SER A 63 6.36 12.13 8.00
C SER A 63 7.75 12.51 7.51
N GLN A 64 7.88 13.64 6.80
CA GLN A 64 9.05 14.02 6.01
C GLN A 64 9.54 12.92 5.02
N THR A 65 8.65 12.02 4.61
CA THR A 65 8.92 11.02 3.56
C THR A 65 8.61 11.60 2.19
N ILE A 66 9.27 11.11 1.14
CA ILE A 66 9.12 11.61 -0.23
C ILE A 66 7.73 11.23 -0.78
N ALA A 67 6.97 12.26 -1.14
CA ALA A 67 5.70 12.18 -1.87
C ALA A 67 5.92 12.14 -3.39
N ALA A 68 6.86 12.95 -3.89
CA ALA A 68 7.22 13.04 -5.30
C ALA A 68 8.72 13.33 -5.44
N LEU A 69 9.35 12.70 -6.43
CA LEU A 69 10.75 12.91 -6.78
C LEU A 69 10.82 13.03 -8.31
N LYS A 70 10.78 14.27 -8.81
CA LYS A 70 10.67 14.54 -10.24
C LYS A 70 11.95 15.16 -10.78
N PRO A 71 12.60 14.59 -11.80
CA PRO A 71 13.77 15.21 -12.41
C PRO A 71 13.36 16.47 -13.18
N LYS A 72 14.15 17.53 -13.10
CA LYS A 72 13.85 18.80 -13.80
C LYS A 72 13.89 18.65 -15.33
N VAL A 73 14.72 17.74 -15.84
CA VAL A 73 14.84 17.44 -17.27
C VAL A 73 13.62 16.71 -17.85
N ALA A 74 12.78 16.09 -17.01
CA ALA A 74 11.58 15.36 -17.42
C ALA A 74 10.47 15.58 -16.37
N PRO A 75 9.83 16.76 -16.35
CA PRO A 75 8.93 17.17 -15.28
C PRO A 75 7.64 16.36 -15.19
N ASP A 76 7.30 15.57 -16.23
CA ASP A 76 6.13 14.69 -16.23
C ASP A 76 6.43 13.32 -15.60
N PHE A 77 7.70 12.96 -15.46
CA PHE A 77 8.12 11.71 -14.83
C PHE A 77 8.25 11.88 -13.31
N ASP A 78 7.84 10.87 -12.55
CA ASP A 78 8.01 10.79 -11.10
C ASP A 78 8.67 9.45 -10.75
N PHE A 79 9.72 9.49 -9.93
CA PHE A 79 10.36 8.27 -9.42
C PHE A 79 9.53 7.62 -8.29
N THR A 80 8.45 8.26 -7.84
CA THR A 80 7.48 7.68 -6.89
C THR A 80 6.14 7.39 -7.58
N PRO A 81 5.30 6.50 -7.01
CA PRO A 81 3.92 6.33 -7.44
C PRO A 81 3.02 7.46 -6.90
N GLY A 82 3.32 8.71 -7.29
CA GLY A 82 2.66 9.92 -6.78
C GLY A 82 1.16 10.01 -7.14
N ASP A 83 0.77 9.39 -8.25
CA ASP A 83 -0.63 9.22 -8.69
C ASP A 83 -1.45 8.36 -7.70
N LEU A 84 -0.80 7.44 -7.00
CA LEU A 84 -1.41 6.58 -5.98
C LEU A 84 -1.29 7.15 -4.57
N LEU A 85 -0.72 8.33 -4.37
CA LEU A 85 -0.40 8.86 -3.04
C LEU A 85 -1.63 8.93 -2.13
N VAL A 86 -2.79 9.35 -2.66
CA VAL A 86 -4.05 9.37 -1.89
C VAL A 86 -4.47 7.96 -1.49
N ALA A 87 -4.44 6.99 -2.42
CA ALA A 87 -4.74 5.59 -2.12
C ALA A 87 -3.77 4.95 -1.11
N ARG A 88 -2.53 5.42 -1.09
CA ARG A 88 -1.42 4.89 -0.28
C ARG A 88 -1.13 5.74 0.97
N SER A 89 -2.04 6.63 1.35
CA SER A 89 -1.81 7.58 2.46
C SER A 89 -2.25 7.08 3.84
N GLN A 90 -2.64 5.80 3.95
CA GLN A 90 -3.02 5.16 5.20
C GLN A 90 -1.81 4.51 5.89
N ASN A 91 -1.96 4.15 7.16
CA ASN A 91 -1.00 3.34 7.90
C ASN A 91 -0.69 2.01 7.17
N GLY A 92 0.56 1.55 7.27
CA GLY A 92 1.06 0.32 6.65
C GLY A 92 1.63 0.50 5.24
N TYR A 93 1.33 1.60 4.55
CA TYR A 93 1.98 1.90 3.26
C TYR A 93 3.36 2.50 3.45
N PHE A 94 4.36 1.93 2.77
CA PHE A 94 5.73 2.43 2.77
C PHE A 94 5.94 3.48 1.69
N HIS A 95 6.69 4.52 2.05
CA HIS A 95 7.18 5.60 1.21
C HIS A 95 8.70 5.70 1.31
N LEU A 96 9.31 6.34 0.32
CA LEU A 96 10.75 6.57 0.34
C LEU A 96 11.11 7.52 1.50
N GLY A 97 11.94 7.03 2.42
CA GLY A 97 12.30 7.72 3.67
C GLY A 97 11.72 7.08 4.93
N ASP A 98 10.79 6.13 4.83
CA ASP A 98 10.38 5.34 5.99
C ASP A 98 11.54 4.46 6.49
N ILE A 99 11.56 4.20 7.80
CA ILE A 99 12.59 3.41 8.46
C ILE A 99 11.96 2.16 9.06
N THR A 100 12.60 1.01 8.83
CA THR A 100 12.27 -0.25 9.47
C THR A 100 13.50 -0.77 10.19
N LEU A 101 13.34 -1.11 11.47
CA LEU A 101 14.42 -1.54 12.35
C LEU A 101 14.05 -2.86 13.00
N ARG A 102 15.07 -3.68 13.26
CA ARG A 102 14.95 -4.86 14.11
C ARG A 102 16.05 -4.80 15.15
N LEU A 103 15.66 -4.78 16.42
CA LEU A 103 16.56 -4.55 17.54
C LEU A 103 16.45 -5.68 18.56
N ARG A 104 17.55 -5.93 19.26
CA ARG A 104 17.65 -6.85 20.39
C ARG A 104 18.48 -6.18 21.47
N SER A 105 17.89 -5.96 22.64
CA SER A 105 18.50 -5.15 23.70
C SER A 105 19.16 -6.04 24.75
N GLY A 106 20.43 -5.75 25.08
CA GLY A 106 21.20 -6.45 26.11
C GLY A 106 21.26 -7.96 25.87
N ASN A 107 20.92 -8.73 26.91
CA ASN A 107 20.90 -10.20 26.87
C ASN A 107 19.52 -10.77 26.47
N SER A 108 18.60 -9.95 25.94
CA SER A 108 17.32 -10.45 25.42
C SER A 108 17.57 -11.47 24.31
N GLU A 109 16.81 -12.56 24.32
CA GLU A 109 16.77 -13.51 23.19
C GLU A 109 15.80 -13.06 22.11
N GLU A 110 14.81 -12.25 22.47
CA GLU A 110 13.74 -11.79 21.58
C GLU A 110 14.19 -10.58 20.74
N TRP A 111 13.96 -10.67 19.43
CA TRP A 111 14.09 -9.56 18.50
C TRP A 111 12.77 -8.81 18.36
N LYS A 112 12.80 -7.49 18.52
CA LYS A 112 11.65 -6.62 18.30
C LYS A 112 11.76 -5.91 16.95
N ASN A 113 10.63 -5.77 16.25
CA ASN A 113 10.53 -5.07 14.98
C ASN A 113 9.85 -3.72 15.17
N TYR A 114 10.38 -2.68 14.52
CA TYR A 114 9.85 -1.33 14.55
C TYR A 114 9.75 -0.79 13.12
N SER A 115 8.71 0.00 12.84
CA SER A 115 8.57 0.69 11.56
C SER A 115 7.83 2.01 11.71
N THR A 116 8.33 3.05 11.06
CA THR A 116 7.66 4.36 11.00
C THR A 116 6.37 4.33 10.19
N SER A 117 6.17 3.32 9.35
CA SER A 117 4.97 3.18 8.50
C SER A 117 3.78 2.53 9.20
N THR A 118 3.98 1.81 10.33
CA THR A 118 2.95 0.97 10.95
C THR A 118 1.82 1.79 11.60
N SER A 119 2.17 2.81 12.38
CA SER A 119 1.21 3.70 13.03
C SER A 119 1.74 5.12 12.96
N ARG A 120 1.45 5.82 11.88
CA ARG A 120 2.03 7.14 11.61
C ARG A 120 1.49 8.18 12.58
N THR A 121 2.42 8.94 13.14
CA THR A 121 2.16 10.16 13.91
C THR A 121 3.02 11.27 13.31
N PRO A 122 2.53 12.52 13.24
CA PRO A 122 3.35 13.64 12.77
C PRO A 122 4.69 13.74 13.50
N VAL A 123 5.78 13.75 12.74
CA VAL A 123 7.15 13.91 13.25
C VAL A 123 7.40 15.36 13.68
N LYS A 124 8.37 15.55 14.56
CA LYS A 124 8.76 16.89 15.00
C LYS A 124 9.91 17.40 14.12
N VAL A 125 9.70 18.55 13.48
CA VAL A 125 10.73 19.18 12.64
C VAL A 125 11.93 19.60 13.49
N LEU A 126 13.14 19.32 13.01
CA LEU A 126 14.40 19.75 13.61
C LEU A 126 15.04 20.88 12.79
N PRO A 127 15.86 21.75 13.42
CA PRO A 127 16.64 22.76 12.69
C PRO A 127 17.54 22.12 11.64
N THR A 128 17.62 22.73 10.46
CA THR A 128 18.51 22.30 9.38
C THR A 128 19.70 23.24 9.20
N SER A 129 20.75 22.76 8.56
CA SER A 129 21.88 23.56 8.06
C SER A 129 21.83 23.62 6.53
N ALA A 130 22.71 24.40 5.90
CA ALA A 130 22.64 24.68 4.46
C ALA A 130 22.56 23.43 3.56
N ALA A 131 23.25 22.34 3.92
CA ALA A 131 23.26 21.11 3.13
C ALA A 131 22.10 20.14 3.45
N VAL A 132 21.29 20.42 4.47
CA VAL A 132 20.22 19.54 4.95
C VAL A 132 18.87 20.10 4.55
N LEU A 133 18.15 19.40 3.68
CA LEU A 133 16.87 19.87 3.15
C LEU A 133 15.70 19.69 4.12
N ALA A 134 15.75 18.66 4.96
CA ALA A 134 14.76 18.38 6.00
C ALA A 134 15.40 17.51 7.09
N ALA A 135 14.97 17.74 8.33
CA ALA A 135 15.35 16.92 9.48
C ALA A 135 14.16 16.78 10.42
N ALA A 136 14.04 15.60 11.04
CA ALA A 136 12.94 15.27 11.93
C ALA A 136 13.39 14.40 13.11
N ASP A 137 12.76 14.64 14.25
CA ASP A 137 12.71 13.76 15.40
C ASP A 137 11.56 12.75 15.20
N LEU A 138 11.95 11.47 15.19
CA LEU A 138 11.07 10.33 14.91
C LEU A 138 10.40 9.76 16.15
N SER A 139 10.75 10.23 17.35
CA SER A 139 10.14 9.76 18.60
C SER A 139 8.61 9.77 18.61
N PRO A 140 7.89 10.72 17.97
CA PRO A 140 6.42 10.65 17.91
C PRO A 140 5.85 9.46 17.14
N THR A 141 6.58 8.93 16.15
CA THR A 141 6.11 7.86 15.25
C THR A 141 6.72 6.49 15.55
N LEU A 142 7.56 6.41 16.58
CA LEU A 142 8.15 5.17 17.07
C LEU A 142 7.71 4.92 18.52
N PRO A 143 7.56 3.65 18.94
CA PRO A 143 7.30 3.31 20.34
C PRO A 143 8.40 3.82 21.28
N ALA A 144 8.04 4.11 22.54
CA ALA A 144 8.99 4.57 23.55
C ALA A 144 9.99 3.51 24.04
N ASP A 145 9.78 2.24 23.68
CA ASP A 145 10.61 1.10 24.08
C ASP A 145 11.68 0.72 23.02
N ILE A 146 12.00 1.66 22.11
CA ILE A 146 13.07 1.55 21.11
C ILE A 146 14.40 2.12 21.62
#